data_AF-A0A7S1G3T4-F1
#
_entry.id   AF-A0A7S1G3T4-F1
#
_cell.length_a   1.000
_cell.length_b   1.000
_cell.length_c   1.000
_cell.angle_alpha   90.00
_cell.angle_beta   90.00
_cell.angle_gamma   90.00
#
_symmetry.space_group_name_H-M   'P 1'
#
loop_
_entity.id
_entity.type
_entity.pdbx_description
1 polymer ?
#
loop_
_entity_poly.entity_id
_entity_poly.type
_entity_poly.pdbx_seq_one_letter_code
_entity_poly.pdbx_strand_id
1 'polypeptide(L)'
;RPAAAARAASAPPLTSYVDTLIGTGAKGFGIGSTNPGPQVPFGAMRLGPDTTYDWLYLPFNHFGGYYYNDDLITAFSHTHMVGAGIGDFGNVGVTVVRGPVTSALISNY
;
A
#
# COMPACT_ATOMS: atom_id res chain seq x y z
N ARG A 1 -39.72 -25.13 -28.65
CA ARG A 1 -38.38 -24.98 -28.03
C ARG A 1 -38.60 -24.32 -26.67
N PRO A 2 -38.24 -24.92 -25.53
CA PRO A 2 -38.40 -24.22 -24.26
C PRO A 2 -37.47 -23.01 -24.23
N ALA A 3 -37.98 -21.88 -23.71
CA ALA A 3 -37.18 -20.68 -23.51
C ALA A 3 -36.14 -20.95 -22.41
N ALA A 4 -34.87 -20.62 -22.69
CA ALA A 4 -33.82 -20.73 -21.68
C ALA A 4 -34.15 -19.76 -20.53
N ALA A 5 -34.23 -20.29 -19.31
CA ALA A 5 -34.44 -19.47 -18.12
C ALA A 5 -33.25 -18.50 -17.95
N ALA A 6 -33.54 -17.20 -17.90
CA ALA A 6 -32.53 -16.19 -17.62
C ALA A 6 -31.96 -16.41 -16.21
N ARG A 7 -30.64 -16.56 -16.11
CA ARG A 7 -29.95 -16.72 -14.83
C ARG A 7 -30.05 -15.41 -14.05
N ALA A 8 -30.64 -15.46 -12.86
CA ALA A 8 -30.67 -14.31 -11.96
C ALA A 8 -29.23 -13.86 -11.67
N ALA A 9 -28.96 -12.55 -11.78
CA ALA A 9 -27.65 -12.00 -11.47
C ALA A 9 -27.36 -12.23 -9.98
N SER A 10 -26.22 -12.88 -9.68
CA SER A 10 -25.75 -13.03 -8.30
C SER A 10 -25.35 -11.67 -7.75
N ALA A 11 -25.62 -11.43 -6.46
CA ALA A 11 -25.13 -10.25 -5.75
C ALA A 11 -23.58 -10.13 -5.90
N PRO A 12 -23.04 -8.90 -5.93
CA PRO A 12 -21.60 -8.71 -6.03
C PRO A 12 -20.87 -9.29 -4.80
N PRO A 13 -19.61 -9.74 -4.95
CA PRO A 13 -18.81 -10.23 -3.83
C PRO A 13 -18.64 -9.15 -2.77
N LEU A 14 -18.68 -9.50 -1.47
CA LEU A 14 -18.51 -8.52 -0.38
C LEU A 14 -17.17 -7.78 -0.45
N THR A 15 -16.14 -8.38 -1.04
CA THR A 15 -14.84 -7.74 -1.25
C THR A 15 -14.92 -6.52 -2.16
N SER A 16 -15.97 -6.37 -2.98
CA SER A 16 -16.15 -5.19 -3.83
C SER A 16 -16.50 -3.93 -3.04
N TYR A 17 -16.85 -4.06 -1.76
CA TYR A 17 -17.09 -2.91 -0.88
C TYR A 17 -15.82 -2.39 -0.20
N VAL A 18 -14.70 -3.10 -0.33
CA VAL A 18 -13.44 -2.74 0.31
C VAL A 18 -12.67 -1.77 -0.60
N ASP A 19 -12.37 -0.59 -0.08
CA ASP A 19 -11.44 0.36 -0.67
C ASP A 19 -10.18 0.43 0.21
N THR A 20 -9.06 -0.06 -0.32
CA THR A 20 -7.78 -0.12 0.41
C THR A 20 -7.08 1.24 0.51
N LEU A 21 -7.59 2.26 -0.18
CA LEU A 21 -7.04 3.62 -0.15
C LEU A 21 -7.60 4.44 1.02
N ILE A 22 -8.68 4.00 1.66
CA ILE A 22 -9.23 4.66 2.85
C ILE A 22 -8.19 4.59 3.98
N GLY A 23 -7.85 5.76 4.54
CA GLY A 23 -6.87 5.90 5.62
C GLY A 23 -5.41 6.03 5.18
N THR A 24 -5.12 5.93 3.88
CA THR A 24 -3.76 6.00 3.33
C THR A 24 -3.23 7.44 3.16
N GLY A 25 -4.09 8.44 3.35
CA GLY A 25 -3.73 9.84 3.29
C GLY A 25 -4.74 10.71 4.02
N ALA A 26 -4.32 11.90 4.43
CA ALA A 26 -5.09 13.00 5.01
C ALA A 26 -4.10 14.11 5.40
N LYS A 27 -4.53 15.09 6.20
CA LYS A 27 -3.64 16.07 6.82
C LYS A 27 -3.65 15.91 8.35
N GLY A 28 -2.47 15.99 8.97
CA GLY A 28 -2.33 15.91 10.42
C GLY A 28 -2.95 14.63 11.00
N PHE A 29 -3.72 14.77 12.08
CA PHE A 29 -4.35 13.65 12.80
C PHE A 29 -5.46 12.91 12.03
N GLY A 30 -5.81 13.35 10.83
CA GLY A 30 -6.78 12.64 9.98
C GLY A 30 -6.20 11.41 9.30
N ILE A 31 -4.88 11.18 9.37
CA ILE A 31 -4.24 10.09 8.64
C ILE A 31 -4.35 8.77 9.41
N GLY A 32 -4.84 7.74 8.72
CA GLY A 32 -4.98 6.40 9.28
C GLY A 32 -3.69 5.59 9.27
N SER A 33 -2.67 6.01 8.52
CA SER A 33 -1.41 5.27 8.35
C SER A 33 -1.65 3.81 7.93
N THR A 34 -2.58 3.62 6.98
CA THR A 34 -2.84 2.31 6.36
C THR A 34 -1.99 2.16 5.10
N ASN A 35 -1.66 0.92 4.75
CA ASN A 35 -0.98 0.57 3.51
C ASN A 35 -1.98 -0.11 2.56
N PRO A 36 -2.07 0.28 1.27
CA PRO A 36 -3.03 -0.30 0.33
C PRO A 36 -2.61 -1.68 -0.21
N GLY A 37 -1.47 -2.20 0.24
CA GLY A 37 -0.90 -3.46 -0.19
C GLY A 37 -1.73 -4.70 0.14
N PRO A 38 -1.57 -5.80 -0.63
CA PRO A 38 -2.34 -7.02 -0.44
C PRO A 38 -2.01 -7.72 0.89
N GLN A 39 -3.06 -8.07 1.63
CA GLN A 39 -2.96 -8.88 2.84
C GLN A 39 -4.17 -9.82 2.97
N VAL A 40 -3.91 -11.07 3.38
CA VAL A 40 -4.95 -11.99 3.86
C VAL A 40 -5.29 -11.70 5.33
N PRO A 41 -6.51 -11.98 5.81
CA PRO A 41 -6.87 -11.77 7.21
C PRO A 41 -5.83 -12.41 8.16
N PHE A 42 -5.28 -11.61 9.08
CA PHE A 42 -4.27 -12.02 10.06
C PHE A 42 -2.95 -12.57 9.49
N GLY A 43 -2.67 -12.33 8.20
CA GLY A 43 -1.41 -12.72 7.58
C GLY A 43 -0.20 -12.05 8.23
N ALA A 44 0.89 -12.80 8.42
CA ALA A 44 2.12 -12.26 9.00
C ALA A 44 2.86 -11.28 8.08
N MET A 45 2.69 -11.46 6.76
CA MET A 45 3.28 -10.58 5.75
C MET A 45 2.26 -9.54 5.31
N ARG A 46 2.75 -8.31 5.17
CA ARG A 46 2.00 -7.14 4.70
C ARG A 46 2.80 -6.54 3.56
N LEU A 47 2.71 -7.15 2.39
CA LEU A 47 3.41 -6.66 1.20
C LEU A 47 2.74 -5.36 0.74
N GLY A 48 3.50 -4.30 0.49
CA GLY A 48 2.92 -3.02 0.11
C GLY A 48 3.94 -2.02 -0.43
N PRO A 49 3.47 -0.97 -1.12
CA PRO A 49 4.33 0.12 -1.58
C PRO A 49 4.84 0.98 -0.42
N ASP A 50 6.09 1.44 -0.55
CA ASP A 50 6.71 2.48 0.26
C ASP A 50 6.89 3.74 -0.59
N THR A 51 6.48 4.90 -0.08
CA THR A 51 6.51 6.17 -0.84
C THR A 51 7.31 7.30 -0.18
N THR A 52 7.92 7.01 0.96
CA THR A 52 8.72 8.01 1.68
C THR A 52 9.89 8.50 0.82
N TYR A 53 9.93 9.81 0.57
CA TYR A 53 10.97 10.48 -0.23
C TYR A 53 11.46 11.77 0.45
N ASP A 54 12.75 12.09 0.34
CA ASP A 54 13.46 13.09 1.16
C ASP A 54 13.46 14.51 0.59
N TRP A 55 12.98 15.48 1.40
CA TRP A 55 13.34 16.92 1.43
C TRP A 55 12.46 17.71 2.43
N LEU A 56 11.24 17.23 2.71
CA LEU A 56 10.34 17.72 3.77
C LEU A 56 9.53 16.54 4.32
N TYR A 57 10.23 15.57 4.91
CA TYR A 57 9.63 14.36 5.46
C TYR A 57 8.81 14.66 6.73
N LEU A 58 7.51 14.37 6.68
CA LEU A 58 6.64 14.38 7.85
C LEU A 58 6.35 12.92 8.24
N PRO A 59 7.06 12.36 9.23
CA PRO A 59 7.00 10.93 9.54
C PRO A 59 5.60 10.42 9.82
N PHE A 60 4.73 11.27 10.38
CA PHE A 60 3.36 10.89 10.68
C PHE A 60 2.49 10.66 9.44
N ASN A 61 2.92 11.09 8.26
CA ASN A 61 2.22 10.79 7.01
C ASN A 61 2.51 9.35 6.51
N HIS A 62 3.55 8.69 7.04
CA HIS A 62 4.14 7.50 6.42
C HIS A 62 4.36 6.35 7.40
N PHE A 63 3.73 6.33 8.58
CA PHE A 63 3.92 5.23 9.54
C PHE A 63 3.51 3.86 9.00
N GLY A 64 2.66 3.81 7.96
CA GLY A 64 2.33 2.60 7.22
C GLY A 64 3.18 2.34 5.97
N GLY A 65 4.26 3.10 5.75
CA GLY A 65 5.13 3.05 4.56
C GLY A 65 4.62 3.87 3.37
N TYR A 66 3.31 4.09 3.28
CA TYR A 66 2.64 4.71 2.14
C TYR A 66 1.88 5.98 2.52
N TYR A 67 1.93 7.00 1.66
CA TYR A 67 1.08 8.18 1.74
C TYR A 67 0.44 8.48 0.37
N TYR A 68 -0.88 8.59 0.34
CA TYR A 68 -1.66 8.70 -0.90
C TYR A 68 -1.26 9.84 -1.83
N ASN A 69 -0.76 10.96 -1.28
CA ASN A 69 -0.42 12.13 -2.08
C ASN A 69 1.03 12.11 -2.59
N ASP A 70 1.82 11.10 -2.24
CA ASP A 70 3.13 10.92 -2.87
C ASP A 70 2.97 10.41 -4.29
N ASP A 71 3.87 10.83 -5.16
CA ASP A 71 3.91 10.47 -6.58
C ASP A 71 5.00 9.46 -6.90
N LEU A 72 5.82 9.08 -5.92
CA LEU A 72 6.97 8.20 -6.10
C LEU A 72 6.90 7.01 -5.14
N ILE A 73 6.93 5.80 -5.70
CA ILE A 73 7.15 4.57 -4.94
C ILE A 73 8.65 4.32 -4.92
N THR A 74 9.23 4.25 -3.73
CA THR A 74 10.62 3.85 -3.55
C THR A 74 10.73 2.34 -3.67
N ALA A 75 9.92 1.58 -2.92
CA ALA A 75 9.99 0.12 -2.78
C ALA A 75 8.64 -0.58 -2.70
N PHE A 76 8.66 -1.92 -2.80
CA PHE A 76 7.62 -2.77 -2.22
C PHE A 76 8.21 -3.60 -1.08
N SER A 77 7.91 -3.25 0.17
CA SER A 77 8.39 -3.98 1.34
C SER A 77 7.38 -4.99 1.88
N HIS A 78 7.88 -6.03 2.58
CA HIS A 78 7.09 -7.19 3.00
C HIS A 78 6.42 -7.04 4.37
N THR A 79 6.75 -5.99 5.12
CA THR A 79 6.30 -5.78 6.50
C THR A 79 5.91 -4.33 6.72
N HIS A 80 4.71 -4.09 7.25
CA HIS A 80 4.19 -2.75 7.55
C HIS A 80 3.39 -2.77 8.86
N MET A 81 3.35 -1.63 9.55
CA MET A 81 2.32 -1.38 10.55
C MET A 81 1.05 -0.81 9.89
N VAL A 82 -0.12 -1.08 10.49
CA VAL A 82 -1.39 -0.52 10.03
C VAL A 82 -1.99 0.24 11.21
N GLY A 83 -2.22 1.54 11.08
CA GLY A 83 -2.79 2.35 12.17
C GLY A 83 -1.80 2.77 13.26
N ALA A 84 -0.49 2.64 13.03
CA ALA A 84 0.52 3.03 14.00
C ALA A 84 0.72 4.56 14.04
N GLY A 85 1.09 5.06 15.21
CA GLY A 85 1.54 6.44 15.44
C GLY A 85 3.06 6.57 15.57
N ILE A 86 3.79 5.54 15.14
CA ILE A 86 5.25 5.44 15.16
C ILE A 86 5.71 4.64 13.94
N GLY A 87 6.89 4.97 13.41
CA GLY A 87 7.46 4.27 12.25
C GLY A 87 8.26 3.04 12.69
N ASP A 88 8.02 1.91 12.04
CA ASP A 88 8.75 0.65 12.19
C ASP A 88 8.44 -0.28 10.98
N PHE A 89 9.15 -1.40 10.86
CA PHE A 89 9.12 -2.35 9.74
C PHE A 89 9.67 -1.80 8.40
N GLY A 90 9.17 -2.27 7.25
CA GLY A 90 9.73 -1.97 5.92
C GLY A 90 11.01 -2.74 5.59
N ASN A 91 11.27 -3.87 6.27
CA ASN A 91 12.63 -4.41 6.38
C ASN A 91 13.20 -5.05 5.10
N VAL A 92 12.33 -5.61 4.25
CA VAL A 92 12.74 -6.29 3.00
C VAL A 92 11.96 -5.68 1.85
N GLY A 93 12.57 -4.70 1.19
CA GLY A 93 12.05 -4.02 0.00
C GLY A 93 12.54 -4.64 -1.30
N VAL A 94 11.67 -4.71 -2.29
CA VAL A 94 12.02 -5.06 -3.68
C VAL A 94 11.59 -3.92 -4.59
N THR A 95 12.50 -3.50 -5.47
CA THR A 95 12.19 -2.55 -6.53
C THR A 95 12.59 -3.10 -7.89
N VAL A 96 11.71 -2.87 -8.87
CA VAL A 96 11.92 -3.29 -10.25
C VAL A 96 12.54 -2.11 -11.01
N VAL A 97 13.66 -2.37 -11.67
CA VAL A 97 14.40 -1.33 -12.40
C VAL A 97 14.55 -1.73 -13.86
N ARG A 98 14.48 -0.75 -14.76
CA ARG A 98 14.76 -0.96 -16.19
C ARG A 98 16.21 -0.62 -16.48
N GLY A 99 17.06 -1.64 -16.55
CA GLY A 99 18.48 -1.51 -16.88
C GLY A 99 19.43 -1.93 -15.76
N PRO A 100 20.74 -1.69 -15.93
CA PRO A 100 21.74 -2.05 -14.93
C PRO A 100 21.50 -1.35 -13.59
N VAL A 101 21.62 -2.10 -12.50
CA VAL A 101 21.64 -1.52 -11.14
C VAL A 101 22.97 -0.78 -10.96
N THR A 102 22.90 0.53 -10.75
CA THR A 102 24.08 1.38 -10.52
C THR A 102 24.17 1.81 -9.06
N SER A 103 25.37 2.21 -8.61
CA SER A 103 25.59 2.72 -7.25
C SER A 103 24.74 3.96 -6.94
N ALA A 104 24.52 4.82 -7.95
CA ALA A 104 23.67 6.01 -7.81
C ALA A 104 22.18 5.67 -7.66
N LEU A 105 21.73 4.52 -8.19
CA LEU A 105 20.37 4.03 -8.01
C LEU A 105 20.15 3.51 -6.59
N ILE A 106 21.16 2.83 -6.05
CA ILE A 106 21.14 2.28 -4.68
C ILE A 106 21.26 3.40 -3.64
N SER A 107 21.98 4.49 -3.92
CA SER A 107 22.16 5.59 -2.96
C SER A 107 20.92 6.44 -2.69
N ASN A 108 19.86 6.28 -3.48
CA ASN A 108 18.59 6.99 -3.31
C ASN A 108 17.61 6.20 -2.41
N TYR A 109 18.11 5.18 -1.72
CA TYR A 109 17.38 4.23 -0.90
C TYR A 109 17.95 4.15 0.52
#